data_AF-A0A0F5FSR6-F1
#
_entry.id   AF-A0A0F5FSR6-F1
#
_cell.length_a   1.000
_cell.length_b   1.000
_cell.length_c   1.000
_cell.angle_alpha   90.00
_cell.angle_beta   90.00
_cell.angle_gamma   90.00
#
_symmetry.space_group_name_H-M   'P 1'
#
loop_
_entity.id
_entity.type
_entity.pdbx_description
1 polymer ?
#
loop_
_entity_poly.entity_id
_entity_poly.type
_entity_poly.pdbx_seq_one_letter_code
_entity_poly.pdbx_strand_id
1 'polypeptide(L)'
;MGKFIGGIIVAGMLLAASLTTASAQSVEDVNGRIESLLGGSDTFAAAFEVLQDAVETQDKATVASLVRYPLNITLDGRRIAIAGEEEFVARYDEIVTPEVVEAVTSQVYADLFVNADGVMFGDGEVWMNAYCTDRSCAVTYWLVRAINIPE
;
A
#
# COMPACT_ATOMS: atom_id res chain seq x y z
N MET A 1 -65.71 36.25 -23.13
CA MET A 1 -64.65 37.22 -23.47
C MET A 1 -63.39 36.81 -22.73
N GLY A 2 -62.37 36.31 -23.42
CA GLY A 2 -61.09 35.89 -22.82
C GLY A 2 -60.33 34.98 -23.80
N LYS A 3 -59.35 35.55 -24.50
CA LYS A 3 -58.61 34.96 -25.64
C LYS A 3 -57.39 34.15 -25.16
N PHE A 4 -57.02 33.21 -26.02
CA PHE A 4 -55.75 32.47 -26.17
C PHE A 4 -54.47 33.12 -25.60
N ILE A 5 -53.50 32.26 -25.25
CA ILE A 5 -52.04 32.22 -25.55
C ILE A 5 -51.46 31.23 -24.51
N GLY A 6 -50.82 30.10 -24.82
CA GLY A 6 -49.70 29.87 -25.73
C GLY A 6 -48.41 29.79 -24.91
N GLY A 7 -47.72 28.63 -24.90
CA GLY A 7 -46.36 28.53 -24.33
C GLY A 7 -46.01 27.18 -23.71
N ILE A 8 -45.56 26.23 -24.55
CA ILE A 8 -44.75 25.09 -24.10
C ILE A 8 -43.36 25.64 -23.79
N ILE A 9 -43.00 25.70 -22.50
CA ILE A 9 -41.60 25.89 -22.10
C ILE A 9 -41.02 24.49 -21.90
N VAL A 10 -40.23 24.03 -22.86
CA VAL A 10 -39.34 22.88 -22.68
C VAL A 10 -38.25 23.33 -21.72
N ALA A 11 -38.35 22.94 -20.46
CA ALA A 11 -37.27 23.10 -19.50
C ALA A 11 -36.15 22.12 -19.88
N GLY A 12 -35.15 22.63 -20.63
CA GLY A 12 -33.92 21.91 -20.91
C GLY A 12 -33.16 21.68 -19.61
N MET A 13 -33.15 20.44 -19.14
CA MET A 13 -32.37 19.99 -18.00
C MET A 13 -30.90 19.97 -18.41
N LEU A 14 -30.12 20.97 -17.98
CA LEU A 14 -28.66 20.95 -18.05
C LEU A 14 -28.16 19.85 -17.11
N LEU A 15 -27.77 18.70 -17.66
CA LEU A 15 -26.90 17.76 -16.96
C LEU A 15 -25.52 18.40 -16.85
N ALA A 16 -25.21 18.98 -15.69
CA ALA A 16 -23.83 19.25 -15.32
C ALA A 16 -23.17 17.89 -15.03
N ALA A 17 -22.38 17.38 -15.97
CA ALA A 17 -21.50 16.25 -15.72
C ALA A 17 -20.41 16.73 -14.75
N SER A 18 -20.57 16.43 -13.46
CA SER A 18 -19.51 16.59 -12.48
C SER A 18 -18.38 15.65 -12.84
N LEU A 19 -17.33 16.18 -13.47
CA LEU A 19 -16.05 15.49 -13.59
C LEU A 19 -15.50 15.39 -12.16
N THR A 20 -15.69 14.25 -11.52
CA THR A 20 -14.96 13.93 -10.30
C THR A 20 -13.50 13.76 -10.71
N THR A 21 -12.71 14.81 -10.53
CA THR A 21 -11.25 14.70 -10.51
C THR A 21 -10.89 13.72 -9.40
N ALA A 22 -10.42 12.53 -9.78
CA ALA A 22 -9.71 11.66 -8.86
C ALA A 22 -8.58 12.50 -8.25
N SER A 23 -8.64 12.77 -6.95
CA SER A 23 -7.58 13.49 -6.25
C SER A 23 -6.37 12.56 -6.21
N ALA A 24 -5.32 12.89 -6.98
CA ALA A 24 -3.98 12.40 -6.65
C ALA A 24 -3.71 12.84 -5.21
N GLN A 25 -3.50 11.89 -4.30
CA GLN A 25 -3.20 12.22 -2.91
C GLN A 25 -1.84 12.91 -2.86
N SER A 26 -1.68 13.90 -1.98
CA SER A 26 -0.36 14.48 -1.73
C SER A 26 0.44 13.58 -0.80
N VAL A 27 1.78 13.71 -0.80
CA VAL A 27 2.66 13.02 0.15
C VAL A 27 2.27 13.37 1.59
N GLU A 28 1.85 14.62 1.82
CA GLU A 28 1.35 15.10 3.10
C GLU A 28 0.06 14.38 3.54
N ASP A 29 -0.88 14.14 2.61
CA ASP A 29 -2.11 13.41 2.90
C ASP A 29 -1.83 11.95 3.26
N VAL A 30 -0.93 11.30 2.52
CA VAL A 30 -0.48 9.93 2.80
C VAL A 30 0.16 9.85 4.19
N ASN A 31 1.09 10.75 4.49
CA ASN A 31 1.76 10.80 5.79
C ASN A 31 0.78 11.04 6.93
N GLY A 32 -0.16 11.98 6.76
CA GLY A 32 -1.21 12.24 7.75
C GLY A 32 -2.10 11.03 8.00
N ARG A 33 -2.38 10.24 6.95
CA ARG A 33 -3.16 9.01 7.07
C ARG A 33 -2.39 7.88 7.75
N ILE A 34 -1.10 7.73 7.45
CA ILE A 34 -0.20 6.81 8.13
C ILE A 34 -0.16 7.15 9.63
N GLU A 35 0.08 8.41 9.97
CA GLU A 35 0.18 8.84 11.36
C GLU A 35 -1.10 8.53 12.14
N SER A 36 -2.25 8.83 11.54
CA SER A 36 -3.57 8.63 12.17
C SER A 36 -3.92 7.15 12.41
N LEU A 37 -3.51 6.25 11.50
CA LEU A 37 -3.92 4.84 11.54
C LEU A 37 -2.88 3.91 12.16
N LEU A 38 -1.60 4.19 11.92
CA LEU A 38 -0.48 3.29 12.17
C LEU A 38 0.60 3.93 13.06
N GLY A 39 0.71 5.27 13.04
CA GLY A 39 1.81 6.01 13.64
C GLY A 39 3.12 5.85 12.86
N GLY A 40 4.18 6.54 13.29
CA GLY A 40 5.52 6.38 12.72
C GLY A 40 5.67 6.91 11.30
N SER A 41 4.84 7.89 10.90
CA SER A 41 4.88 8.50 9.57
C SER A 41 6.24 9.16 9.25
N ASP A 42 6.95 9.63 10.28
CA ASP A 42 8.26 10.27 10.20
C ASP A 42 9.38 9.33 9.71
N THR A 43 9.22 8.02 9.90
CA THR A 43 10.20 6.99 9.52
C THR A 43 9.78 6.15 8.32
N PHE A 44 8.53 6.26 7.86
CA PHE A 44 8.02 5.42 6.79
C PHE A 44 8.69 5.66 5.44
N ALA A 45 8.93 6.92 5.05
CA ALA A 45 9.57 7.26 3.78
C ALA A 45 10.94 6.57 3.61
N ALA A 46 11.76 6.57 4.66
CA ALA A 46 13.04 5.87 4.64
C ALA A 46 12.88 4.35 4.49
N ALA A 47 11.92 3.75 5.19
CA ALA A 47 11.68 2.31 5.08
C ALA A 47 11.13 1.90 3.71
N PHE A 48 10.28 2.75 3.12
CA PHE A 48 9.77 2.60 1.76
C PHE A 48 10.92 2.57 0.74
N GLU A 49 11.82 3.55 0.80
CA GLU A 49 12.98 3.64 -0.10
C GLU A 49 13.94 2.45 0.07
N VAL A 50 14.24 2.04 1.31
CA VAL A 50 15.10 0.88 1.58
C VAL A 50 14.47 -0.41 1.04
N LEU A 51 13.15 -0.58 1.16
CA LEU A 51 12.48 -1.75 0.60
C LEU A 51 12.54 -1.76 -0.93
N GLN A 52 12.29 -0.63 -1.59
CA GLN A 52 12.36 -0.54 -3.05
C GLN A 52 13.77 -0.86 -3.57
N ASP A 53 14.80 -0.21 -3.02
CA ASP A 53 16.19 -0.42 -3.43
C ASP A 53 16.65 -1.87 -3.18
N ALA A 54 16.33 -2.44 -2.01
CA ALA A 54 16.72 -3.81 -1.68
C ALA A 54 16.03 -4.85 -2.58
N VAL A 55 14.76 -4.63 -2.94
CA VAL A 55 14.03 -5.51 -3.86
C VAL A 55 14.56 -5.36 -5.29
N GLU A 56 14.78 -4.13 -5.77
CA GLU A 56 15.33 -3.85 -7.11
C GLU A 56 16.72 -4.47 -7.31
N THR A 57 17.59 -4.35 -6.31
CA THR A 57 18.96 -4.87 -6.35
C THR A 57 19.07 -6.34 -5.94
N GLN A 58 17.95 -6.98 -5.60
CA GLN A 58 17.88 -8.35 -5.08
C GLN A 58 18.77 -8.58 -3.84
N ASP A 59 18.89 -7.57 -2.97
CA ASP A 59 19.57 -7.68 -1.68
C ASP A 59 18.71 -8.47 -0.68
N LYS A 60 18.86 -9.80 -0.76
CA LYS A 60 18.11 -10.75 0.06
C LYS A 60 18.25 -10.49 1.56
N ALA A 61 19.43 -10.07 2.01
CA ALA A 61 19.69 -9.85 3.43
C ALA A 61 18.96 -8.60 3.93
N THR A 62 19.02 -7.51 3.16
CA THR A 62 18.31 -6.27 3.52
C THR A 62 16.80 -6.47 3.50
N VAL A 63 16.24 -7.12 2.47
CA VAL A 63 14.80 -7.43 2.45
C VAL A 63 14.41 -8.31 3.64
N ALA A 64 15.18 -9.35 3.95
CA ALA A 64 14.90 -10.22 5.10
C ALA A 64 14.93 -9.46 6.44
N SER A 65 15.81 -8.47 6.59
CA SER A 65 15.87 -7.61 7.78
C SER A 65 14.64 -6.69 7.94
N LEU A 66 13.94 -6.40 6.85
CA LEU A 66 12.70 -5.63 6.83
C LEU A 66 11.45 -6.49 7.05
N VAL A 67 11.59 -7.80 7.27
CA VAL A 67 10.43 -8.70 7.44
C VAL A 67 10.07 -8.85 8.91
N ARG A 68 8.76 -8.79 9.18
CA ARG A 68 8.19 -9.18 10.48
C ARG A 68 7.98 -10.69 10.51
N TYR A 69 8.83 -11.39 11.23
CA TYR A 69 8.69 -12.83 11.46
C TYR A 69 7.72 -13.18 12.60
N PRO A 70 7.01 -14.32 12.51
CA PRO A 70 6.88 -15.17 11.31
C PRO A 70 6.11 -14.44 10.20
N LEU A 71 6.61 -14.53 8.96
CA LEU A 71 6.00 -13.88 7.80
C LEU A 71 4.91 -14.79 7.24
N ASN A 72 3.70 -14.26 7.13
CA ASN A 72 2.62 -14.97 6.44
C ASN A 72 2.71 -14.65 4.95
N ILE A 73 2.93 -15.68 4.14
CA ILE A 73 2.84 -15.57 2.69
C ILE A 73 1.59 -16.29 2.17
N THR A 74 1.04 -15.82 1.07
CA THR A 74 0.04 -16.57 0.29
C THR A 74 0.69 -17.00 -1.02
N LEU A 75 0.77 -18.30 -1.26
CA LEU A 75 1.33 -18.91 -2.47
C LEU A 75 0.32 -19.93 -3.02
N ASP A 76 -0.09 -19.78 -4.28
CA ASP A 76 -1.14 -20.61 -4.92
C ASP A 76 -2.42 -20.67 -4.06
N GLY A 77 -2.86 -19.52 -3.53
CA GLY A 77 -4.03 -19.43 -2.64
C GLY A 77 -3.85 -20.09 -1.26
N ARG A 78 -2.67 -20.63 -0.94
CA ARG A 78 -2.39 -21.28 0.36
C ARG A 78 -1.53 -20.38 1.23
N ARG A 79 -1.93 -20.26 2.50
CA ARG A 79 -1.14 -19.55 3.51
C ARG A 79 0.00 -20.43 4.02
N ILE A 80 1.21 -19.89 3.98
CA ILE A 80 2.43 -20.51 4.49
C ILE A 80 3.10 -19.52 5.44
N ALA A 81 3.64 -20.00 6.55
CA ALA A 81 4.42 -19.18 7.47
C ALA A 81 5.91 -19.43 7.24
N ILE A 82 6.66 -18.35 7.00
CA ILE A 82 8.13 -18.37 6.97
C ILE A 82 8.61 -17.98 8.37
N ALA A 83 9.36 -18.87 9.02
CA ALA A 83 9.62 -18.76 10.45
C ALA A 83 10.64 -17.67 10.80
N GLY A 84 11.58 -17.39 9.90
CA GLY A 84 12.69 -16.49 10.17
C GLY A 84 13.51 -16.13 8.93
N GLU A 85 14.53 -15.32 9.17
CA GLU A 85 15.41 -14.73 8.16
C GLU A 85 16.11 -15.79 7.30
N GLU A 86 16.67 -16.82 7.92
CA GLU A 86 17.38 -17.89 7.20
C GLU A 86 16.48 -18.63 6.20
N GLU A 87 15.25 -18.95 6.61
CA GLU A 87 14.27 -19.60 5.73
C GLU A 87 13.82 -18.65 4.61
N PHE A 88 13.59 -17.37 4.93
CA PHE A 88 13.22 -16.38 3.93
C PHE A 88 14.30 -16.20 2.86
N VAL A 89 15.56 -16.08 3.26
CA VAL A 89 16.69 -15.95 2.32
C VAL A 89 16.83 -17.22 1.48
N ALA A 90 16.70 -18.40 2.08
CA ALA A 90 16.76 -19.68 1.37
C ALA A 90 15.65 -19.84 0.32
N ARG A 91 14.46 -19.27 0.59
CA ARG A 91 13.28 -19.32 -0.29
C ARG A 91 13.00 -18.00 -1.02
N TYR A 92 13.96 -17.07 -1.04
CA TYR A 92 13.72 -15.71 -1.50
C TYR A 92 13.12 -15.65 -2.90
N ASP A 93 13.65 -16.43 -3.84
CA ASP A 93 13.21 -16.41 -5.24
C ASP A 93 11.81 -17.05 -5.42
N GLU A 94 11.32 -17.82 -4.43
CA GLU A 94 9.94 -18.32 -4.39
C GLU A 94 8.97 -17.28 -3.79
N ILE A 95 9.47 -16.34 -2.99
CA ILE A 95 8.66 -15.38 -2.23
C ILE A 95 8.61 -14.02 -2.92
N VAL A 96 9.75 -13.54 -3.40
CA VAL A 96 9.94 -12.26 -4.09
C VAL A 96 10.02 -12.54 -5.58
N THR A 97 8.87 -12.92 -6.15
CA THR A 97 8.71 -13.22 -7.58
C THR A 97 8.79 -11.93 -8.42
N PRO A 98 8.90 -12.01 -9.76
CA PRO A 98 8.87 -10.82 -10.61
C PRO A 98 7.66 -9.91 -10.39
N GLU A 99 6.49 -10.49 -10.08
CA GLU A 99 5.27 -9.76 -9.77
C GLU A 99 5.39 -8.99 -8.45
N VAL A 100 5.99 -9.60 -7.42
CA VAL A 100 6.27 -8.93 -6.15
C VAL A 100 7.32 -7.82 -6.33
N VAL A 101 8.35 -8.06 -7.14
CA VAL A 101 9.34 -7.05 -7.50
C VAL A 101 8.64 -5.85 -8.13
N GLU A 102 7.83 -6.07 -9.17
CA GLU A 102 7.10 -5.01 -9.85
C GLU A 102 6.15 -4.26 -8.89
N ALA A 103 5.38 -4.98 -8.06
CA ALA A 103 4.48 -4.35 -7.09
C ALA A 103 5.21 -3.42 -6.11
N VAL A 104 6.43 -3.77 -5.72
CA VAL A 104 7.25 -2.94 -4.82
C VAL A 104 7.91 -1.78 -5.59
N THR A 105 8.61 -2.06 -6.69
CA THR A 105 9.45 -1.06 -7.38
C THR A 105 8.65 -0.06 -8.20
N SER A 106 7.44 -0.42 -8.66
CA SER A 106 6.55 0.50 -9.38
C SER A 106 5.70 1.37 -8.45
N GLN A 107 5.63 1.06 -7.16
CA GLN A 107 4.77 1.77 -6.22
C GLN A 107 5.20 3.25 -6.12
N VAL A 108 4.22 4.14 -6.28
CA VAL A 108 4.41 5.58 -6.09
C VAL A 108 3.95 5.97 -4.69
N TYR A 109 4.81 6.65 -3.94
CA TYR A 109 4.54 7.03 -2.55
C TYR A 109 3.27 7.87 -2.39
N ALA A 110 3.05 8.82 -3.29
CA ALA A 110 1.89 9.72 -3.25
C ALA A 110 0.55 8.99 -3.51
N ASP A 111 0.58 7.78 -4.07
CA ASP A 111 -0.61 7.00 -4.41
C ASP A 111 -0.84 5.83 -3.43
N LEU A 112 -0.14 5.81 -2.30
CA LEU A 112 -0.20 4.69 -1.36
C LEU A 112 -1.58 4.51 -0.76
N PHE A 113 -2.06 3.27 -0.87
CA PHE A 113 -3.23 2.85 -0.12
C PHE A 113 -2.85 2.46 1.30
N VAL A 114 -3.45 3.13 2.28
CA VAL A 114 -3.21 2.93 3.71
C VAL A 114 -4.50 2.52 4.39
N ASN A 115 -4.49 1.53 5.28
CA ASN A 115 -5.62 1.23 6.16
C ASN A 115 -5.10 0.74 7.52
N ALA A 116 -5.98 0.24 8.39
CA ALA A 116 -5.58 -0.27 9.71
C ALA A 116 -4.69 -1.54 9.64
N ASP A 117 -4.69 -2.26 8.53
CA ASP A 117 -3.86 -3.44 8.32
C ASP A 117 -2.43 -3.09 7.86
N GLY A 118 -2.21 -1.88 7.36
CA GLY A 118 -0.90 -1.38 6.95
C GLY A 118 -0.93 -0.48 5.72
N VAL A 119 0.25 -0.32 5.13
CA VAL A 119 0.47 0.31 3.83
C VAL A 119 0.61 -0.80 2.78
N MET A 120 -0.15 -0.68 1.71
CA MET A 120 -0.21 -1.65 0.61
C MET A 120 0.69 -1.23 -0.55
N PHE A 121 1.38 -2.21 -1.13
CA PHE A 121 2.13 -2.09 -2.38
C PHE A 121 1.46 -2.97 -3.44
N GLY A 122 1.42 -2.46 -4.68
CA GLY A 122 0.67 -3.07 -5.76
C GLY A 122 -0.83 -3.13 -5.46
N ASP A 123 -1.46 -4.24 -5.83
CA ASP A 123 -2.87 -4.56 -5.58
C ASP A 123 -3.08 -5.39 -4.30
N GLY A 124 -2.04 -5.49 -3.46
CA GLY A 124 -2.07 -6.25 -2.21
C GLY A 124 -0.97 -7.27 -2.05
N GLU A 125 0.00 -7.28 -2.96
CA GLU A 125 1.12 -8.21 -2.98
C GLU A 125 2.02 -8.02 -1.77
N VAL A 126 2.29 -6.79 -1.33
CA VAL A 126 3.12 -6.54 -0.14
C VAL A 126 2.42 -5.59 0.81
N TRP A 127 2.50 -5.91 2.11
CA TRP A 127 1.95 -5.08 3.18
C TRP A 127 3.03 -4.76 4.20
N MET A 128 3.24 -3.46 4.45
CA MET A 128 4.10 -2.98 5.54
C MET A 128 3.28 -2.42 6.70
N ASN A 129 3.78 -2.56 7.91
CA ASN A 129 3.16 -1.95 9.09
C ASN A 129 4.23 -1.49 10.09
N ALA A 130 3.87 -0.51 10.92
CA ALA A 130 4.65 0.03 12.01
C ALA A 130 4.62 -0.92 13.22
N TYR A 131 5.79 -1.18 13.80
CA TYR A 131 5.92 -1.99 15.00
C TYR A 131 6.83 -1.32 16.04
N CYS A 132 6.32 -1.23 17.27
CA CYS A 132 7.11 -0.75 18.40
C CYS A 132 8.10 -1.81 18.87
N THR A 133 9.28 -1.36 19.29
CA THR A 133 10.28 -2.22 19.98
C THR A 133 9.88 -2.59 21.40
N ASP A 134 9.12 -1.73 22.06
CA ASP A 134 8.66 -1.91 23.43
C ASP A 134 7.32 -1.19 23.68
N ARG A 135 6.86 -1.23 24.94
CA ARG A 135 5.59 -0.61 25.36
C ARG A 135 5.59 0.91 25.31
N SER A 136 6.75 1.55 25.30
CA SER A 136 6.88 3.00 25.22
C SER A 136 6.65 3.51 23.79
N CYS A 137 6.83 2.65 22.78
CA CYS A 137 6.74 3.01 21.36
C CYS A 137 7.61 4.22 20.98
N ALA A 138 8.72 4.43 21.68
CA ALA A 138 9.65 5.51 21.38
C ALA A 138 10.40 5.30 20.05
N VAL A 139 10.53 4.05 19.61
CA VAL A 139 11.12 3.67 18.33
C VAL A 139 10.20 2.70 17.62
N THR A 140 9.87 3.04 16.38
CA THR A 140 9.03 2.26 15.47
C THR A 140 9.87 1.76 14.30
N TYR A 141 9.65 0.50 13.93
CA TYR A 141 10.20 -0.09 12.72
C TYR A 141 9.07 -0.41 11.76
N TRP A 142 9.26 -0.05 10.50
CA TRP A 142 8.36 -0.43 9.41
C TRP A 142 8.81 -1.75 8.83
N LEU A 143 7.96 -2.77 8.96
CA LEU A 143 8.30 -4.13 8.54
C LEU A 143 7.23 -4.70 7.61
N VAL A 144 7.67 -5.48 6.62
CA VAL A 144 6.82 -6.31 5.77
C VAL A 144 6.17 -7.39 6.63
N ARG A 145 4.83 -7.39 6.67
CA ARG A 145 4.05 -8.31 7.50
C ARG A 145 3.30 -9.38 6.71
N ALA A 146 3.14 -9.18 5.40
CA ALA A 146 2.54 -10.15 4.51
C ALA A 146 3.07 -9.98 3.08
N ILE A 147 3.19 -11.11 2.37
CA ILE A 147 3.44 -11.16 0.93
C ILE A 147 2.40 -12.08 0.29
N ASN A 148 1.62 -11.59 -0.67
CA ASN A 148 0.65 -12.35 -1.42
C ASN A 148 1.14 -12.49 -2.85
N ILE A 149 1.42 -13.72 -3.27
CA ILE A 149 1.98 -14.03 -4.58
C ILE A 149 0.79 -14.39 -5.49
N PRO A 150 0.54 -13.63 -6.57
CA PRO A 150 -0.51 -13.94 -7.54
C PRO A 150 -0.34 -15.33 -8.15
N GLU A 151 -1.45 -15.95 -8.57
CA GLU A 151 -1.46 -17.24 -9.30
C GLU A 151 -0.94 -17.13 -10.74
#